data_AF-A0A9Q1BDP3-F1
#
_entry.id   AF-A0A9Q1BDP3-F1
#
_cell.length_a   1.000
_cell.length_b   1.000
_cell.length_c   1.000
_cell.angle_alpha   90.00
_cell.angle_beta   90.00
_cell.angle_gamma   90.00
#
_symmetry.space_group_name_H-M   'P 1'
#
loop_
_entity.id
_entity.type
_entity.pdbx_description
1 polymer ?
#
loop_
_entity_poly.entity_id
_entity_poly.type
_entity_poly.pdbx_seq_one_letter_code
_entity_poly.pdbx_strand_id
1 'polypeptide(L)'
;MASLYLLSETKDCSECPPPWVNFDDHCYLFVDIMTNFTEAEIFCQTLSDCDRPCHLASIHSVEEHSFVADKMTELWSNDPIDLQVWIGRTQPGDSAAEWTDETSTTFDLSYPSTVDSSSTWFDTFCYQELRFVCKK
;
A
#
# COMPACT_ATOMS: atom_id res chain seq x y z
N MET A 1 29.30 12.07 -40.25
CA MET A 1 28.05 11.30 -40.16
C MET A 1 28.29 10.11 -39.24
N ALA A 2 27.99 10.26 -37.95
CA ALA A 2 27.83 9.15 -36.99
C ALA A 2 27.21 9.77 -35.73
N SER A 3 25.88 9.94 -35.75
CA SER A 3 25.11 10.14 -34.52
C SER A 3 24.63 8.75 -34.13
N LEU A 4 25.22 8.18 -33.09
CA LEU A 4 24.89 6.87 -32.58
C LEU A 4 24.50 7.02 -31.10
N TYR A 5 23.35 6.44 -30.78
CA TYR A 5 22.80 6.16 -29.46
C TYR A 5 22.05 7.30 -28.75
N LEU A 6 20.86 7.62 -29.26
CA LEU A 6 19.71 7.86 -28.37
C LEU A 6 19.13 6.48 -28.01
N LEU A 7 19.64 5.85 -26.94
CA LEU A 7 18.83 4.91 -26.19
C LEU A 7 17.96 5.78 -25.29
N SER A 8 16.72 6.06 -25.70
CA SER A 8 15.73 6.41 -24.69
C SER A 8 15.58 5.15 -23.85
N GLU A 9 16.06 5.18 -22.61
CA GLU A 9 15.66 4.22 -21.60
C GLU A 9 14.14 4.38 -21.44
N THR A 10 13.36 3.64 -22.23
CA THR A 10 11.93 3.52 -21.95
C THR A 10 11.86 2.74 -20.64
N LYS A 11 11.60 3.44 -19.54
CA LYS A 11 11.31 2.81 -18.25
C LYS A 11 10.22 1.78 -18.52
N ASP A 12 10.53 0.50 -18.34
CA ASP A 12 9.53 -0.55 -18.46
C ASP A 12 8.64 -0.49 -17.23
N CYS A 13 7.42 -0.06 -17.44
CA CYS A 13 6.42 0.18 -16.41
C CYS A 13 5.46 -1.01 -16.25
N SER A 14 5.68 -2.07 -17.04
CA SER A 14 4.87 -3.28 -17.04
C SER A 14 5.32 -4.27 -15.96
N GLU A 15 6.56 -4.16 -15.49
CA GLU A 15 7.11 -4.99 -14.43
C GLU A 15 7.26 -4.22 -13.12
N CYS A 16 7.10 -4.90 -11.99
CA CYS A 16 7.41 -4.35 -10.68
C CYS A 16 8.92 -4.43 -10.46
N PRO A 17 9.67 -3.30 -10.48
CA PRO A 17 11.11 -3.35 -10.27
C PRO A 17 11.39 -3.73 -8.81
N PRO A 18 12.44 -4.51 -8.49
CA PRO A 18 12.84 -4.69 -7.10
C PRO A 18 13.06 -3.33 -6.40
N PRO A 19 12.59 -3.14 -5.15
CA PRO A 19 12.03 -4.14 -4.23
C PRO A 19 10.50 -4.30 -4.26
N TRP A 20 9.82 -3.83 -5.32
CA TRP A 20 8.37 -3.97 -5.46
C TRP A 20 7.97 -5.43 -5.71
N VAL A 21 6.84 -5.84 -5.14
CA VAL A 21 6.26 -7.17 -5.30
C VAL A 21 5.02 -7.06 -6.17
N ASN A 22 4.95 -7.85 -7.24
CA ASN A 22 3.77 -7.93 -8.08
C ASN A 22 2.68 -8.78 -7.41
N PHE A 23 1.45 -8.29 -7.46
CA PHE A 23 0.25 -9.07 -7.21
C PHE A 23 -0.87 -8.55 -8.13
N ASP A 24 -1.43 -9.44 -8.94
CA ASP A 24 -2.30 -9.10 -10.07
C ASP A 24 -1.69 -8.00 -10.96
N ASP A 25 -2.44 -6.93 -11.23
CA ASP A 25 -2.03 -5.84 -12.10
C ASP A 25 -1.26 -4.72 -11.37
N HIS A 26 -0.96 -4.88 -10.08
CA HIS A 26 -0.38 -3.84 -9.22
C HIS A 26 1.00 -4.22 -8.67
N CYS A 27 1.74 -3.20 -8.27
CA CYS A 27 3.01 -3.31 -7.57
C CYS A 27 2.88 -2.81 -6.13
N TYR A 28 3.36 -3.61 -5.18
CA TYR A 28 3.31 -3.30 -3.75
C TYR A 28 4.70 -3.10 -3.19
N LEU A 29 4.85 -2.09 -2.32
CA LEU A 29 6.08 -1.84 -1.57
C LEU A 29 5.77 -1.87 -0.08
N PHE A 30 6.45 -2.76 0.66
CA PHE A 30 6.33 -2.90 2.10
C PHE A 30 7.43 -2.08 2.77
N VAL A 31 7.06 -0.96 3.38
CA VAL A 31 8.01 0.02 3.90
C VAL A 31 8.23 -0.20 5.40
N ASP A 32 9.45 -0.58 5.76
CA ASP A 32 9.88 -0.81 7.15
C ASP A 32 10.39 0.49 7.79
N ILE A 33 9.55 1.52 7.76
CA ILE A 33 9.76 2.80 8.45
C ILE A 33 8.45 3.13 9.17
N MET A 34 8.54 3.47 10.45
CA MET A 34 7.37 3.87 11.24
C MET A 34 7.10 5.37 11.04
N THR A 35 5.94 5.73 10.53
CA THR A 35 5.50 7.13 10.35
C THR A 35 4.01 7.26 10.66
N ASN A 36 3.55 8.50 10.80
CA ASN A 36 2.10 8.76 10.84
C ASN A 36 1.44 8.55 9.47
N PHE A 37 0.10 8.46 9.45
CA PHE A 37 -0.66 8.17 8.23
C PHE A 37 -0.38 9.18 7.11
N THR A 38 -0.37 10.47 7.46
CA THR A 38 -0.15 11.56 6.49
C THR A 38 1.23 11.48 5.84
N GLU A 39 2.26 11.23 6.65
CA GLU A 39 3.63 11.06 6.16
C GLU A 39 3.78 9.81 5.29
N ALA A 40 3.10 8.72 5.65
CA ALA A 40 3.09 7.48 4.89
C ALA A 40 2.45 7.67 3.49
N GLU A 41 1.30 8.35 3.43
CA GLU A 41 0.64 8.69 2.17
C GLU A 41 1.50 9.60 1.30
N ILE A 42 2.09 10.66 1.87
CA ILE A 42 3.01 11.54 1.14
C ILE A 42 4.18 10.74 0.58
N PHE A 43 4.77 9.83 1.38
CA PHE A 43 5.86 8.98 0.93
C PHE A 43 5.45 8.16 -0.29
N CYS A 44 4.30 7.47 -0.25
CA CYS A 44 3.83 6.67 -1.37
C CYS A 44 3.63 7.53 -2.62
N GLN A 45 3.04 8.73 -2.49
CA GLN A 45 2.86 9.66 -3.61
C GLN A 45 4.18 10.05 -4.29
N THR A 46 5.27 10.19 -3.53
CA THR A 46 6.60 10.48 -4.10
C THR A 46 7.17 9.36 -4.98
N LEU A 47 6.62 8.16 -4.88
CA LEU A 47 7.05 6.97 -5.64
C LEU A 47 6.27 6.76 -6.95
N SER A 48 5.35 7.68 -7.28
CA SER A 48 4.63 7.67 -8.55
C SER A 48 5.61 7.73 -9.72
N ASP A 49 5.44 6.84 -10.68
CA ASP A 49 6.25 6.78 -11.89
C ASP A 49 5.40 6.28 -13.05
N CYS A 50 5.87 6.45 -14.29
CA CYS A 50 5.25 5.78 -15.44
C CYS A 50 3.75 6.06 -15.67
N ASP A 51 3.26 7.25 -15.27
CA ASP A 51 1.84 7.58 -15.24
C ASP A 51 0.98 6.66 -14.35
N ARG A 52 1.62 5.91 -13.44
CA ARG A 52 1.02 5.10 -12.39
C ARG A 52 1.10 5.88 -11.07
N PRO A 53 -0.01 6.47 -10.59
CA PRO A 53 -0.03 7.13 -9.29
C PRO A 53 0.20 6.08 -8.21
N CYS A 54 0.99 6.45 -7.20
CA CYS A 54 1.29 5.58 -6.08
C CYS A 54 0.70 6.16 -4.80
N HIS A 55 -0.01 5.33 -4.04
CA HIS A 55 -0.71 5.71 -2.82
C HIS A 55 -0.49 4.65 -1.74
N LEU A 56 -0.92 4.91 -0.52
CA LEU A 56 -1.13 3.82 0.42
C LEU A 56 -2.09 2.78 -0.19
N ALA A 57 -1.82 1.50 0.07
CA ALA A 57 -2.51 0.41 -0.60
C ALA A 57 -4.02 0.44 -0.35
N SER A 58 -4.81 0.47 -1.42
CA SER A 58 -6.21 0.09 -1.42
C SER A 58 -6.35 -1.43 -1.48
N ILE A 59 -7.44 -1.97 -0.92
CA ILE A 59 -7.75 -3.40 -0.93
C ILE A 59 -9.13 -3.62 -1.53
N HIS A 60 -9.21 -4.49 -2.55
CA HIS A 60 -10.40 -4.74 -3.36
C HIS A 60 -10.79 -6.21 -3.49
N SER A 61 -10.01 -7.12 -2.92
CA SER A 61 -10.34 -8.55 -2.89
C SER A 61 -9.84 -9.23 -1.61
N VAL A 62 -10.40 -10.41 -1.33
CA VAL A 62 -9.94 -11.25 -0.22
C VAL A 62 -8.53 -11.76 -0.49
N GLU A 63 -8.23 -12.06 -1.75
CA GLU A 63 -6.94 -12.55 -2.20
C GLU A 63 -5.85 -11.47 -2.03
N GLU A 64 -6.16 -10.21 -2.36
CA GLU A 64 -5.26 -9.07 -2.15
C GLU A 64 -4.99 -8.83 -0.66
N HIS A 65 -6.04 -8.88 0.16
CA HIS A 65 -5.91 -8.78 1.62
C HIS A 65 -4.98 -9.88 2.17
N SER A 66 -5.23 -11.15 1.79
CA SER A 66 -4.39 -12.28 2.21
C SER A 66 -2.95 -12.13 1.74
N PHE A 67 -2.74 -11.70 0.49
CA PHE A 67 -1.40 -11.43 -0.04
C PHE A 67 -0.64 -10.40 0.80
N VAL A 68 -1.28 -9.28 1.14
CA VAL A 68 -0.66 -8.23 1.98
C VAL A 68 -0.33 -8.77 3.36
N ALA A 69 -1.27 -9.46 4.03
CA ALA A 69 -1.06 -10.02 5.36
C ALA A 69 0.04 -11.09 5.42
N ASP A 70 0.07 -11.98 4.42
CA ASP A 70 1.10 -13.02 4.31
C ASP A 70 2.48 -12.41 4.09
N LYS A 71 2.58 -11.38 3.24
CA LYS A 71 3.85 -10.67 2.99
C LYS A 71 4.34 -9.90 4.21
N MET A 72 3.45 -9.26 4.95
CA MET A 72 3.80 -8.62 6.22
C MET A 72 4.36 -9.64 7.23
N THR A 73 3.71 -10.81 7.32
CA THR A 73 4.17 -11.89 8.20
C THR A 73 5.54 -12.40 7.75
N GLU A 74 5.74 -12.63 6.45
CA GLU A 74 7.04 -13.07 5.90
C GLU A 74 8.18 -12.09 6.20
N LEU A 75 7.92 -10.78 6.06
CA LEU A 75 8.93 -9.75 6.20
C LEU A 75 9.22 -9.38 7.66
N TRP A 76 8.21 -9.40 8.53
CA TRP A 76 8.28 -8.81 9.88
C TRP A 76 7.94 -9.77 11.02
N SER A 77 7.87 -11.10 10.79
CA SER A 77 7.52 -12.10 11.83
C SER A 77 8.35 -12.06 13.12
N ASN A 78 9.56 -11.49 13.08
CA ASN A 78 10.47 -11.44 14.22
C ASN A 78 10.24 -10.22 15.13
N ASP A 79 9.34 -9.31 14.75
CA ASP A 79 8.97 -8.13 15.52
C ASP A 79 7.48 -8.24 15.91
N PRO A 80 7.17 -8.79 17.09
CA PRO A 80 5.81 -9.05 17.54
C PRO A 80 5.08 -7.80 18.07
N ILE A 81 5.63 -6.59 17.88
CA ILE A 81 4.81 -5.38 18.01
C ILE A 81 3.81 -5.45 16.86
N ASP A 82 2.57 -5.78 17.23
CA ASP A 82 1.35 -5.88 16.42
C ASP A 82 1.58 -5.57 14.93
N LEU A 83 1.45 -6.59 14.06
CA LEU A 83 1.58 -6.53 12.60
C LEU A 83 0.51 -5.60 11.97
N GLN A 84 0.49 -4.34 12.38
CA GLN A 84 -0.35 -3.26 11.95
C GLN A 84 0.45 -2.41 10.98
N VAL A 85 -0.22 -2.01 9.91
CA VAL A 85 0.34 -1.13 8.88
C VAL A 85 -0.67 -0.08 8.50
N TRP A 86 -0.18 1.05 8.00
CA TRP A 86 -1.03 1.94 7.22
C TRP A 86 -1.33 1.34 5.85
N ILE A 87 -2.61 1.35 5.53
CA ILE A 87 -3.21 1.17 4.20
C ILE A 87 -4.08 2.40 3.89
N GLY A 88 -4.49 2.59 2.64
CA GLY A 88 -5.08 3.85 2.18
C GLY A 88 -6.50 4.14 2.63
N ARG A 89 -7.05 3.45 3.65
CA ARG A 89 -8.44 3.66 4.07
C ARG A 89 -8.53 4.83 5.05
N THR A 90 -9.35 5.82 4.71
CA THR A 90 -9.57 7.02 5.53
C THR A 90 -11.07 7.27 5.76
N GLN A 91 -11.42 7.89 6.88
CA GLN A 91 -12.78 8.35 7.17
C GLN A 91 -12.75 9.80 7.68
N PRO A 92 -12.98 10.78 6.79
CA PRO A 92 -13.07 12.19 7.19
C PRO A 92 -14.29 12.51 8.09
N GLY A 93 -14.10 12.50 9.41
CA GLY A 93 -15.14 12.84 10.37
C GLY A 93 -16.30 11.85 10.33
N ASP A 94 -17.53 12.33 10.14
CA ASP A 94 -18.73 11.48 10.06
C ASP A 94 -19.04 11.01 8.62
N SER A 95 -18.11 11.16 7.67
CA SER A 95 -18.30 10.72 6.29
C SER A 95 -18.22 9.19 6.15
N ALA A 96 -18.59 8.67 4.98
CA ALA A 96 -18.25 7.31 4.61
C ALA A 96 -16.72 7.15 4.50
N ALA A 97 -16.22 5.95 4.76
CA ALA A 97 -14.81 5.63 4.54
C ALA A 97 -14.51 5.51 3.04
N GLU A 98 -13.35 6.02 2.64
CA GLU A 98 -12.85 6.08 1.28
C GLU A 98 -11.39 5.65 1.19
N TRP A 99 -10.92 5.35 -0.01
CA TRP A 99 -9.51 5.05 -0.28
C TRP A 99 -8.77 6.32 -0.72
N THR A 100 -7.51 6.49 -0.31
CA THR A 100 -6.67 7.66 -0.68
C THR A 100 -6.32 7.72 -2.16
N ASP A 101 -6.43 6.60 -2.87
CA ASP A 101 -6.25 6.50 -4.33
C ASP A 101 -7.56 6.72 -5.13
N GLU A 102 -8.64 7.12 -4.44
CA GLU A 102 -9.97 7.39 -5.02
C GLU A 102 -10.65 6.17 -5.67
N THR A 103 -10.12 4.97 -5.44
CA THR A 103 -10.71 3.73 -5.96
C THR A 103 -12.02 3.38 -5.27
N SER A 104 -12.81 2.52 -5.94
CA SER A 104 -14.14 2.14 -5.45
C SER A 104 -14.09 1.43 -4.11
N THR A 105 -14.96 1.85 -3.19
CA THR A 105 -15.17 1.22 -1.87
C THR A 105 -16.17 0.07 -1.91
N THR A 106 -16.50 -0.44 -3.10
CA THR A 106 -17.48 -1.54 -3.28
C THR A 106 -17.06 -2.84 -2.62
N PHE A 107 -15.76 -3.04 -2.41
CA PHE A 107 -15.26 -4.11 -1.56
C PHE A 107 -15.36 -3.68 -0.09
N ASP A 108 -16.38 -4.21 0.58
CA ASP A 108 -16.59 -3.93 1.99
C ASP A 108 -15.84 -4.96 2.85
N LEU A 109 -14.79 -4.51 3.53
CA LEU A 109 -14.03 -5.30 4.51
C LEU A 109 -14.86 -5.63 5.78
N SER A 110 -16.15 -5.27 5.84
CA SER A 110 -17.02 -5.46 7.01
C SER A 110 -17.45 -6.91 7.31
N TYR A 111 -16.89 -7.91 6.64
CA TYR A 111 -17.05 -9.33 7.00
C TYR A 111 -15.70 -10.04 7.14
N PRO A 112 -15.56 -10.96 8.12
CA PRO A 112 -14.42 -10.98 9.03
C PRO A 112 -13.26 -11.80 8.48
N SER A 113 -12.24 -11.12 7.98
CA SER A 113 -10.90 -11.70 7.86
C SER A 113 -10.26 -11.59 9.24
N THR A 114 -10.25 -12.70 9.98
CA THR A 114 -9.47 -12.88 11.20
C THR A 114 -7.99 -12.66 10.91
N VAL A 115 -7.55 -11.41 11.00
CA VAL A 115 -6.19 -11.04 11.38
C VAL A 115 -6.33 -10.42 12.76
N ASP A 116 -6.07 -11.28 13.73
CA ASP A 116 -5.83 -11.07 15.16
C ASP A 116 -6.49 -9.87 15.88
N SER A 117 -7.45 -10.20 16.75
CA SER A 117 -7.88 -9.63 18.05
C SER A 117 -7.77 -8.13 18.43
N SER A 118 -7.40 -7.23 17.54
CA SER A 118 -7.48 -5.77 17.72
C SER A 118 -8.02 -5.07 16.48
N SER A 119 -8.62 -5.81 15.55
CA SER A 119 -9.15 -5.39 14.25
C SER A 119 -10.27 -4.32 14.34
N THR A 120 -9.87 -3.12 14.72
CA THR A 120 -10.48 -1.85 14.33
C THR A 120 -9.49 -1.16 13.40
N TRP A 121 -9.55 -1.49 12.11
CA TRP A 121 -8.98 -0.68 11.02
C TRP A 121 -9.48 0.78 11.06
N PHE A 122 -10.46 1.07 11.91
CA PHE A 122 -11.16 2.34 12.08
C PHE A 122 -10.73 3.17 13.30
N ASP A 123 -9.96 2.65 14.26
CA ASP A 123 -9.77 3.35 15.56
C ASP A 123 -8.30 3.54 15.96
N THR A 124 -7.38 3.40 15.01
CA THR A 124 -5.98 3.81 15.22
C THR A 124 -5.89 5.30 14.92
N PHE A 125 -5.49 6.08 15.92
CA PHE A 125 -5.31 7.51 15.71
C PHE A 125 -4.28 7.77 14.60
N CYS A 126 -4.58 8.70 13.69
CA CYS A 126 -3.72 9.01 12.53
C CYS A 126 -2.30 9.47 12.90
N TYR A 127 -2.03 9.76 14.18
CA TYR A 127 -0.72 10.12 14.74
C TYR A 127 0.11 8.93 15.23
N GLN A 128 -0.41 7.70 15.18
CA GLN A 128 0.40 6.51 15.48
C GLN A 128 1.50 6.34 14.44
N GLU A 129 2.66 5.83 14.88
CA GLU A 129 3.77 5.54 13.98
C GLU A 129 3.73 4.06 13.62
N LEU A 130 3.32 3.76 12.38
CA LEU A 130 3.23 2.39 11.87
C LEU A 130 4.06 2.26 10.59
N ARG A 131 4.48 1.02 10.31
CA ARG A 131 4.92 0.60 8.98
C ARG A 131 3.78 0.77 7.98
N PHE A 132 4.07 0.73 6.69
CA PHE A 132 3.02 0.99 5.70
C PHE A 132 3.27 0.29 4.36
N VAL A 133 2.20 0.17 3.57
CA VAL A 133 2.24 -0.49 2.26
C VAL A 133 1.82 0.50 1.18
N CYS A 134 2.66 0.69 0.16
CA CYS A 134 2.34 1.48 -1.02
C CYS A 134 1.87 0.58 -2.18
N LYS A 135 1.02 1.11 -3.06
CA LYS A 135 0.48 0.44 -4.25
C LYS A 135 0.46 1.38 -5.47
N LYS A 136 0.77 0.84 -6.66
CA LYS A 136 0.68 1.51 -7.98
C LYS A 136 0.39 0.53 -9.12
#